data_AF-A0A8X6H8T1-F1
#
_entry.id   AF-A0A8X6H8T1-F1
#
_cell.length_a   1.000
_cell.length_b   1.000
_cell.length_c   1.000
_cell.angle_alpha   90.00
_cell.angle_beta   90.00
_cell.angle_gamma   90.00
#
_symmetry.space_group_name_H-M   'P 1'
#
loop_
_entity.id
_entity.type
_entity.pdbx_description
1 polymer ?
#
loop_
_entity_poly.entity_id
_entity_poly.type
_entity_poly.pdbx_seq_one_letter_code
_entity_poly.pdbx_strand_id
1 'polypeptide(L)'
;IMNESSMLYVAVSYEEDMEIIICKRAEFLSQMSEKYKISMENIVLYDYEMETPRPVLSVDNIRDGTIVCIVDRSKCGMVKK
;
A
#
# COMPACT_ATOMS: atom_id res chain seq x y z
N ILE A 1 -14.35 -24.22 -1.18
CA ILE A 1 -14.95 -22.99 -0.62
C ILE A 1 -14.17 -21.83 -1.23
N MET A 2 -14.70 -21.20 -2.28
CA MET A 2 -14.13 -19.97 -2.83
C MET A 2 -14.40 -18.88 -1.79
N ASN A 3 -13.35 -18.40 -1.11
CA ASN A 3 -13.51 -17.51 0.02
C ASN A 3 -13.92 -16.12 -0.49
N GLU A 4 -15.02 -15.64 0.09
CA GLU A 4 -15.69 -14.38 -0.17
C GLU A 4 -14.72 -13.20 0.02
N SER A 5 -15.02 -12.06 -0.63
CA SER A 5 -14.26 -10.81 -0.56
C SER A 5 -13.75 -10.51 0.85
N SER A 6 -12.48 -10.81 1.13
CA SER A 6 -11.88 -10.47 2.40
C SER A 6 -11.74 -8.95 2.47
N MET A 7 -12.46 -8.35 3.41
CA MET A 7 -12.18 -6.97 3.81
C MET A 7 -10.75 -6.92 4.33
N LEU A 8 -10.06 -5.82 4.05
CA LEU A 8 -8.72 -5.52 4.51
C LEU A 8 -8.79 -4.32 5.44
N TYR A 9 -8.23 -4.45 6.64
CA TYR A 9 -8.16 -3.39 7.64
C TYR A 9 -6.69 -3.03 7.85
N VAL A 10 -6.25 -1.92 7.27
CA VAL A 10 -4.82 -1.59 7.18
C VAL A 10 -4.58 -0.12 7.50
N ALA A 11 -3.55 0.18 8.28
CA ALA A 11 -3.07 1.55 8.42
C ALA A 11 -2.13 1.83 7.25
N VAL A 12 -2.37 2.93 6.53
CA VAL A 12 -1.58 3.33 5.37
C VAL A 12 -0.81 4.59 5.71
N SER A 13 0.50 4.60 5.43
CA SER A 13 1.35 5.78 5.50
C SER A 13 1.75 6.22 4.09
N TYR A 14 1.57 7.51 3.79
CA TYR A 14 1.99 8.13 2.53
C TYR A 14 2.32 9.60 2.77
N GLU A 15 3.47 10.08 2.27
CA GLU A 15 3.91 11.49 2.38
C GLU A 15 3.77 12.10 3.78
N GLU A 16 4.23 11.36 4.81
CA GLU A 16 4.19 11.75 6.23
C GLU A 16 2.79 11.74 6.88
N ASP A 17 1.73 11.51 6.10
CA ASP A 17 0.39 11.26 6.61
C ASP A 17 0.18 9.77 6.92
N MET A 18 -0.67 9.49 7.92
CA MET A 18 -1.09 8.13 8.27
C MET A 18 -2.61 8.08 8.48
N GLU A 19 -3.24 7.04 7.93
CA GLU A 19 -4.69 6.86 8.02
C GLU A 19 -5.10 5.39 8.02
N ILE A 20 -6.33 5.11 8.45
CA ILE A 20 -6.89 3.75 8.43
C ILE A 20 -7.75 3.59 7.18
N ILE A 21 -7.44 2.56 6.38
CA ILE A 21 -8.19 2.17 5.19
C ILE A 21 -8.89 0.85 5.46
N ILE A 22 -10.20 0.83 5.16
CA ILE A 22 -11.04 -0.37 5.22
C ILE A 22 -11.68 -0.54 3.86
N CYS A 23 -11.26 -1.57 3.12
CA CYS A 23 -11.76 -1.83 1.77
C CYS A 23 -11.77 -3.32 1.48
N LYS A 24 -12.34 -3.74 0.35
CA LYS A 24 -12.09 -5.10 -0.14
C LYS A 24 -10.64 -5.22 -0.56
N ARG A 25 -9.99 -6.33 -0.24
CA ARG A 25 -8.59 -6.59 -0.60
C ARG A 25 -8.32 -6.40 -2.11
N ALA A 26 -9.23 -6.89 -2.96
CA ALA A 26 -9.13 -6.78 -4.41
C ALA A 26 -9.21 -5.32 -4.93
N GLU A 27 -9.78 -4.41 -4.15
CA GLU A 27 -9.96 -2.99 -4.50
C GLU A 27 -8.89 -2.09 -3.87
N PHE A 28 -7.99 -2.65 -3.03
CA PHE A 28 -7.03 -1.85 -2.27
C PHE A 28 -6.16 -0.97 -3.17
N LEU A 29 -5.48 -1.57 -4.16
CA LEU A 29 -4.58 -0.81 -5.05
C LEU A 29 -5.32 0.22 -5.90
N SER A 30 -6.53 -0.10 -6.38
CA SER A 30 -7.33 0.86 -7.16
C SER A 30 -7.75 2.05 -6.31
N GLN A 31 -8.17 1.82 -5.06
CA GLN A 31 -8.51 2.91 -4.14
C GLN A 31 -7.30 3.77 -3.79
N MET A 32 -6.13 3.17 -3.51
CA MET A 32 -4.91 3.93 -3.24
C MET A 32 -4.47 4.75 -4.46
N SER A 33 -4.60 4.18 -5.66
CA SER A 33 -4.34 4.87 -6.93
C SER A 33 -5.23 6.10 -7.11
N GLU A 34 -6.54 5.95 -6.92
CA GLU A 34 -7.50 7.05 -7.04
C GLU A 34 -7.30 8.13 -5.98
N LYS A 35 -6.98 7.73 -4.74
CA LYS A 35 -6.82 8.62 -3.60
C LYS A 35 -5.55 9.45 -3.69
N TYR A 36 -4.40 8.80 -3.88
CA TYR A 36 -3.10 9.46 -3.91
C TYR A 36 -2.67 9.93 -5.31
N LYS A 37 -3.51 9.69 -6.33
CA LYS A 37 -3.24 10.04 -7.74
C LYS A 37 -1.96 9.40 -8.28
N ILE A 38 -1.72 8.15 -7.91
CA ILE A 38 -0.55 7.35 -8.34
C ILE A 38 -1.05 6.23 -9.26
N SER A 39 -0.47 6.06 -10.45
CA SER A 39 -0.79 4.88 -11.28
C SER A 39 -0.52 3.60 -10.50
N MET A 40 -1.41 2.61 -10.58
CA MET A 40 -1.27 1.34 -9.83
C MET A 40 0.08 0.66 -10.03
N GLU A 41 0.67 0.74 -11.23
CA GLU A 41 2.01 0.20 -11.55
C GLU A 41 3.18 0.87 -10.80
N ASN A 42 2.97 2.09 -10.29
CA ASN A 42 3.95 2.88 -9.55
C ASN A 42 3.77 2.78 -8.04
N ILE A 43 2.71 2.12 -7.56
CA ILE A 43 2.48 1.88 -6.13
C ILE A 43 3.38 0.74 -5.67
N VAL A 44 4.29 1.04 -4.76
CA VAL A 44 5.09 0.05 -4.05
C VAL A 44 4.67 0.05 -2.59
N LEU A 45 4.40 -1.13 -2.05
CA LEU A 45 3.98 -1.31 -0.67
C LEU A 45 5.17 -1.80 0.16
N TYR A 46 5.39 -1.21 1.33
CA TYR A 46 6.39 -1.64 2.29
C TYR A 46 5.73 -1.91 3.64
N ASP A 47 6.25 -2.89 4.36
CA ASP A 47 5.89 -3.08 5.77
C ASP A 47 6.61 -2.00 6.59
N TYR A 48 5.83 -1.14 7.24
CA TYR A 48 6.35 0.00 8.02
C TYR A 48 7.07 -0.45 9.30
N GLU A 49 6.69 -1.59 9.87
CA GLU A 49 7.24 -2.05 11.16
C GLU A 49 8.60 -2.75 11.01
N MET A 50 9.06 -3.03 9.78
CA MET A 50 10.33 -3.69 9.57
C MET A 50 11.51 -2.72 9.70
N GLU A 51 12.53 -3.09 10.49
CA GLU A 51 13.79 -2.33 10.65
C GLU A 51 14.48 -1.99 9.32
N THR A 52 14.23 -2.81 8.30
CA THR A 52 14.64 -2.56 6.92
C THR A 52 13.40 -2.55 6.05
N PRO A 53 13.14 -1.50 5.23
CA PRO A 53 11.96 -1.47 4.37
C PRO A 53 11.99 -2.66 3.42
N ARG A 54 11.15 -3.67 3.67
CA ARG A 54 10.98 -4.81 2.76
C ARG A 54 9.72 -4.60 1.94
N PRO A 55 9.81 -4.70 0.61
CA PRO A 55 8.63 -4.55 -0.23
C PRO A 55 7.67 -5.70 0.03
N VAL A 56 6.42 -5.37 0.32
CA VAL A 56 5.30 -6.30 0.29
C VAL A 56 4.98 -6.55 -1.18
N LEU A 57 5.44 -7.69 -1.70
CA LEU A 57 5.34 -8.02 -3.13
C LEU A 57 3.89 -8.20 -3.62
N SER A 58 2.92 -8.43 -2.73
CA SER A 58 1.49 -8.58 -3.07
C SER A 58 0.59 -8.12 -1.92
N VAL A 59 -0.54 -7.49 -2.27
CA VAL A 59 -1.63 -7.15 -1.33
C VAL A 59 -2.12 -8.40 -0.58
N ASP A 60 -2.05 -9.58 -1.17
CA ASP A 60 -2.46 -10.84 -0.54
C ASP A 60 -1.64 -11.19 0.71
N ASN A 61 -0.44 -10.63 0.83
CA ASN A 61 0.43 -10.85 1.99
C ASN A 61 0.16 -9.86 3.14
N ILE A 62 -0.63 -8.80 2.90
CA ILE A 62 -0.98 -7.81 3.93
C ILE A 62 -1.95 -8.45 4.91
N ARG A 63 -1.65 -8.42 6.20
CA ARG A 63 -2.54 -8.90 7.25
C ARG A 63 -3.34 -7.74 7.81
N ASP A 64 -4.49 -8.04 8.41
CA ASP A 64 -5.25 -7.02 9.13
C ASP A 64 -4.40 -6.47 10.29
N GLY A 65 -4.41 -5.15 10.45
CA GLY A 65 -3.59 -4.43 11.42
C GLY A 65 -2.16 -4.13 10.97
N THR A 66 -1.72 -4.63 9.80
CA THR A 66 -0.41 -4.22 9.25
C THR A 66 -0.40 -2.72 8.97
N ILE A 67 0.73 -2.06 9.24
CA ILE A 67 0.99 -0.69 8.81
C ILE A 67 1.77 -0.75 7.50
N VAL A 68 1.16 -0.28 6.42
CA VAL A 68 1.73 -0.30 5.08
C VAL A 68 2.19 1.10 4.69
N CYS A 69 3.46 1.24 4.34
CA CYS A 69 3.99 2.45 3.71
C CYS A 69 3.82 2.34 2.19
N ILE A 70 3.20 3.36 1.59
CA ILE A 70 3.07 3.50 0.15
C ILE A 70 4.20 4.38 -0.36
N VAL A 71 4.88 3.91 -1.40
CA VAL A 71 5.90 4.66 -2.11
C VAL A 71 5.48 4.81 -3.57
N ASP A 72 5.48 6.03 -4.07
CA ASP A 72 5.31 6.34 -5.48
C ASP A 72 6.65 6.22 -6.21
N ARG A 73 6.81 5.12 -6.96
CA ARG A 73 8.03 4.85 -7.73
C ARG A 73 8.34 5.93 -8.77
N SER A 74 7.34 6.65 -9.27
CA SER A 74 7.54 7.72 -10.25
C SER A 74 8.33 8.91 -9.67
N LYS A 75 8.25 9.13 -8.36
CA LYS A 75 8.96 10.20 -7.64
C LYS A 75 10.38 9.80 -7.23
N CYS A 76 10.66 8.51 -7.08
CA CYS A 76 11.97 8.00 -6.62
C CYS A 76 13.13 8.19 -7.62
N GLY A 77 12.84 8.55 -8.88
CA GLY A 77 13.85 8.74 -9.93
C GLY A 77 14.35 10.18 -10.12
N MET A 78 13.84 11.16 -9.37
CA MET A 78 14.16 12.58 -9.58
C MET A 78 15.34 13.11 -8.76
N VAL A 79 16.31 12.27 -8.41
CA VAL A 79 17.60 12.75 -7.91
C VAL A 79 18.40 13.26 -9.11
N LYS A 80 18.18 14.52 -9.50
CA LYS A 80 19.14 15.23 -10.37
C LYS A 80 20.45 15.32 -9.60
N LYS A 81 21.47 14.61 -10.07
CA LYS A 81 22.86 14.94 -9.76
C LYS A 81 23.21 16.31 -10.34
#